data_AF-A0A7C1U313-F1
#
_entry.id   AF-A0A7C1U313-F1
#
_cell.length_a   1.000
_cell.length_b   1.000
_cell.length_c   1.000
_cell.angle_alpha   90.00
_cell.angle_beta   90.00
_cell.angle_gamma   90.00
#
_symmetry.space_group_name_H-M   'P 1'
#
loop_
_entity.id
_entity.type
_entity.pdbx_description
1 polymer ?
#
loop_
_entity_poly.entity_id
_entity_poly.type
_entity_poly.pdbx_seq_one_letter_code
_entity_poly.pdbx_strand_id
1 'polypeptide(L)' 'LRRELEGLEFHHAEELEREVVEGLFHTGHAAVVQLLARKPD' A
#
# COMPACT_ATOMS: atom_id res chain seq x y z
N LEU A 1 -6.16 9.48 -1.81
CA LEU A 1 -6.36 8.04 -1.53
C LEU A 1 -7.81 7.56 -1.58
N ARG A 2 -8.67 7.77 -0.57
CA ARG A 2 -10.01 7.13 -0.53
C ARG A 2 -10.89 7.40 -1.76
N ARG A 3 -10.87 8.64 -2.26
CA ARG A 3 -11.58 9.04 -3.49
C ARG A 3 -10.95 8.45 -4.76
N GLU A 4 -9.64 8.23 -4.78
CA GLU A 4 -8.92 7.69 -5.94
C GLU A 4 -9.05 6.17 -6.05
N LEU A 5 -9.43 5.51 -4.95
CA LEU A 5 -9.62 4.08 -4.85
C LEU A 5 -11.10 3.71 -4.64
N GLU A 6 -12.01 4.64 -4.94
CA GLU A 6 -13.45 4.39 -4.85
C GLU A 6 -13.88 3.27 -5.79
N GLY A 7 -14.79 2.41 -5.35
CA GLY A 7 -15.27 1.26 -6.12
C GLY A 7 -14.35 0.03 -6.06
N LEU A 8 -13.31 0.03 -5.21
CA LEU A 8 -12.55 -1.17 -4.87
C LEU A 8 -12.98 -1.74 -3.52
N GLU A 9 -13.03 -3.07 -3.43
CA GLU A 9 -13.20 -3.80 -2.18
C GLU A 9 -11.81 -4.12 -1.59
N PHE A 10 -11.54 -3.60 -0.40
CA PHE A 10 -10.26 -3.77 0.28
C PHE A 10 -10.24 -5.08 1.07
N HIS A 11 -9.30 -5.96 0.75
CA HIS A 11 -9.02 -7.18 1.51
C HIS A 11 -7.94 -6.96 2.57
N HIS A 12 -7.08 -5.96 2.35
CA HIS A 12 -6.00 -5.60 3.26
C HIS A 12 -5.75 -4.09 3.17
N ALA A 13 -5.62 -3.44 4.31
CA ALA A 13 -5.29 -2.03 4.41
C ALA A 13 -4.69 -1.75 5.79
N GLU A 14 -3.37 -1.82 5.89
CA GLU A 14 -2.66 -1.63 7.16
C GLU A 14 -1.40 -0.78 7.01
N GLU A 15 -1.00 -0.19 8.13
CA GLU A 15 0.30 0.44 8.31
C GLU A 15 1.28 -0.59 8.87
N LEU A 16 2.47 -0.69 8.29
CA LEU A 16 3.50 -1.65 8.71
C LEU A 16 4.90 -1.13 8.43
N GLU A 17 5.89 -1.70 9.10
CA GLU A 17 7.30 -1.43 8.82
C GLU A 17 7.92 -2.60 8.05
N ARG A 18 8.61 -2.31 6.94
CA ARG A 18 9.31 -3.32 6.14
C ARG A 18 10.49 -2.73 5.38
N GLU A 19 11.33 -3.61 4.83
CA GLU A 19 12.34 -3.23 3.85
C GLU A 19 11.68 -2.80 2.52
N VAL A 20 12.01 -1.60 2.07
CA VAL A 20 11.61 -1.01 0.79
C VAL A 20 12.81 -0.99 -0.15
N VAL A 21 12.58 -1.18 -1.45
CA VAL A 21 13.62 -1.11 -2.48
C VAL A 21 13.15 -0.13 -3.56
N GLU A 22 13.50 1.15 -3.40
CA GLU A 22 13.15 2.23 -4.33
C GLU A 22 14.35 3.17 -4.54
N GLY A 23 15.27 2.79 -5.43
CA GLY A 23 16.43 3.61 -5.78
C GLY A 23 17.42 3.86 -4.61
N LEU A 24 18.44 4.69 -4.87
CA LEU A 24 19.59 4.84 -3.96
C LEU A 24 19.24 5.46 -2.59
N PHE A 25 18.20 6.31 -2.54
CA PHE A 25 17.84 7.05 -1.33
C PHE A 25 16.49 6.64 -0.73
N HIS A 26 15.73 5.76 -1.38
CA HIS A 26 14.47 5.21 -0.83
C HIS A 26 14.53 3.68 -0.73
N THR A 27 15.72 3.15 -0.43
CA THR A 27 15.92 1.73 -0.08
C THR A 27 16.28 1.60 1.41
N GLY A 28 15.64 0.66 2.11
CA GLY A 28 15.87 0.35 3.52
C GLY A 28 14.58 0.17 4.32
N HIS A 29 14.70 -0.02 5.63
CA HIS A 29 13.58 -0.15 6.57
C HIS A 29 12.73 1.13 6.61
N ALA A 30 11.44 1.00 6.35
CA ALA A 30 10.52 2.13 6.30
C ALA A 30 9.11 1.78 6.77
N ALA A 31 8.41 2.79 7.29
CA ALA A 31 6.97 2.73 7.52
C ALA A 31 6.22 2.91 6.20
N VAL A 32 5.30 2.00 5.89
CA VAL A 32 4.50 1.99 4.66
C VAL A 32 3.03 1.74 4.96
N VAL A 33 2.17 2.15 4.02
CA VAL A 33 0.77 1.70 3.96
C VAL A 33 0.68 0.63 2.88
N GLN A 34 0.20 -0.56 3.24
CA GLN A 34 0.00 -1.66 2.31
C GLN A 34 -1.49 -1.85 2.03
N LEU A 35 -1.85 -1.91 0.75
CA LEU A 35 -3.23 -2.09 0.29
C LEU A 35 -3.32 -3.31 -0.64
N LEU A 36 -4.26 -4.21 -0.37
CA LEU A 36 -4.74 -5.22 -1.32
C LEU A 36 -6.23 -4.99 -1.54
N ALA A 37 -6.63 -4.73 -2.77
CA ALA A 37 -8.03 -4.52 -3.10
C ALA A 37 -8.38 -5.12 -4.46
N ARG A 38 -9.64 -5.46 -4.66
CA ARG A 38 -10.19 -5.99 -5.91
C ARG A 38 -11.31 -5.10 -6.43
N LYS A 39 -11.58 -5.18 -7.73
CA LYS A 39 -12.85 -4.68 -8.26
C LYS A 39 -13.97 -5.65 -7.82
N PRO A 40 -15.13 -5.15 -7.35
CA PRO A 40 -16.31 -5.98 -7.11
C PRO A 40 -16.83 -6.56 -8.43
N ASP A 41 -17.50 -7.71 -8.35
CA ASP A 41 -18.06 -8.44 -9.50
C ASP A 41 -19.18 -7.65 -10.22
#